data_AF-A0A4U1D1S6-F1
#
_entry.id   AF-A0A4U1D1S6-F1
#
_cell.length_a   1.000
_cell.length_b   1.000
_cell.length_c   1.000
_cell.angle_alpha   90.00
_cell.angle_beta   90.00
_cell.angle_gamma   90.00
#
_symmetry.space_group_name_H-M   'P 1'
#
loop_
_entity.id
_entity.type
_entity.pdbx_description
1 polymer ?
#
loop_
_entity_poly.entity_id
_entity_poly.type
_entity_poly.pdbx_seq_one_letter_code
_entity_poly.pdbx_strand_id
1 'polypeptide(L)' 'MNLQKGQEIAVTLRGNDKPIMATFLEWIPNLQVKDQVFLVVEWKGEERKIHDIFIGEINGNKFTA' A
#
# COMPACT_ATOMS: atom_id res chain seq x y z
N MET A 1 5.77 -6.69 -7.80
CA MET A 1 4.40 -6.35 -8.27
C MET A 1 4.46 -5.03 -9.01
N ASN A 2 3.73 -4.86 -10.11
CA ASN A 2 3.78 -3.64 -10.93
C ASN A 2 2.44 -2.89 -10.81
N LEU A 3 2.44 -1.76 -10.09
CA LEU A 3 1.27 -0.90 -9.90
C LEU A 3 1.48 0.40 -10.67
N GLN A 4 0.43 0.91 -11.32
CA GLN A 4 0.48 2.16 -12.07
C GLN A 4 -0.11 3.32 -11.28
N LYS A 5 0.57 4.46 -11.24
CA LYS A 5 0.04 5.67 -10.58
C LYS A 5 -1.35 6.02 -11.12
N GLY A 6 -2.32 6.23 -10.23
CA GLY A 6 -3.72 6.44 -10.56
C GLY A 6 -4.56 5.16 -10.65
N GLN A 7 -3.97 3.98 -10.50
CA GLN A 7 -4.69 2.71 -10.49
C GLN A 7 -5.46 2.51 -9.18
N GLU A 8 -6.73 2.14 -9.26
CA GLU A 8 -7.48 1.65 -8.09
C GLU A 8 -6.93 0.29 -7.62
N ILE A 9 -6.66 0.20 -6.32
CA ILE A 9 -6.14 -1.00 -5.67
C ILE A 9 -6.96 -1.34 -4.42
N ALA A 10 -7.06 -2.63 -4.12
CA ALA A 10 -7.62 -3.15 -2.89
C ALA A 10 -6.48 -3.54 -1.95
N VAL A 11 -6.28 -2.81 -0.85
CA VAL A 11 -5.22 -3.08 0.12
C VAL A 11 -5.81 -3.74 1.36
N THR A 12 -5.38 -4.96 1.67
CA THR A 12 -5.73 -5.64 2.91
C THR A 12 -4.56 -5.54 3.87
N LEU A 13 -4.77 -4.90 5.02
CA LEU A 13 -3.75 -4.81 6.08
C LEU A 13 -3.67 -6.13 6.85
N ARG A 14 -2.49 -6.43 7.39
CA ARG A 14 -2.28 -7.62 8.24
C ARG A 14 -3.20 -7.56 9.47
N GLY A 15 -3.92 -8.65 9.72
CA GLY A 15 -4.88 -8.74 10.83
C GLY A 15 -6.21 -8.03 10.57
N ASN A 16 -6.46 -7.55 9.34
CA ASN A 16 -7.74 -7.01 8.93
C ASN A 16 -8.39 -7.92 7.88
N ASP A 17 -9.69 -8.16 8.01
CA ASP A 17 -10.43 -9.07 7.11
C ASP A 17 -11.01 -8.34 5.88
N LYS A 18 -11.04 -7.01 5.91
CA LYS A 18 -11.67 -6.20 4.86
C LYS A 18 -10.64 -5.39 4.07
N PRO A 19 -10.66 -5.47 2.73
CA PRO A 19 -9.80 -4.64 1.90
C PRO A 19 -10.22 -3.16 1.95
N ILE A 20 -9.24 -2.28 1.87
CA ILE A 20 -9.37 -0.84 1.72
C ILE A 20 -9.21 -0.52 0.24
N MET A 21 -10.27 0.00 -0.39
CA MET A 21 -10.20 0.50 -1.76
C MET A 21 -9.54 1.88 -1.75
N ALA A 22 -8.45 2.04 -2.49
CA ALA A 22 -7.67 3.27 -2.58
C ALA A 22 -7.01 3.41 -3.95
N THR A 23 -6.56 4.61 -4.30
CA THR A 23 -5.84 4.85 -5.56
C THR A 23 -4.34 4.80 -5.30
N PHE A 24 -3.61 3.95 -6.02
CA PHE A 24 -2.15 3.90 -5.93
C PHE A 24 -1.53 5.21 -6.43
N LEU A 25 -0.65 5.82 -5.62
CA LEU A 25 0.09 7.00 -6.02
C LEU A 25 1.54 6.65 -6.33
N GLU A 26 2.27 6.08 -5.38
CA GLU A 26 3.68 5.73 -5.54
C GLU A 26 4.21 4.87 -4.39
N TRP A 27 5.43 4.36 -4.56
CA TRP A 27 6.24 3.76 -3.51
C TRP A 27 7.33 4.75 -3.11
N ILE A 28 7.46 5.06 -1.82
CA ILE A 28 8.53 5.92 -1.32
C ILE A 28 9.42 5.14 -0.34
N PRO A 29 10.76 5.29 -0.38
CA PRO A 29 11.65 4.64 0.56
C PRO A 29 11.47 5.20 1.98
N ASN A 30 11.61 4.33 2.98
CA ASN A 30 11.69 4.77 4.37
C ASN A 30 13.12 5.27 4.68
N LEU A 31 13.24 6.56 4.99
CA LEU A 31 14.54 7.19 5.28
C LEU A 31 15.13 6.77 6.64
N GLN A 32 14.31 6.20 7.54
CA GLN A 32 14.74 5.82 8.88
C GLN A 32 15.15 4.36 9.00
N VAL A 33 14.60 3.48 8.15
CA VAL A 33 14.86 2.05 8.19
C VAL A 33 15.22 1.57 6.79
N LYS A 34 16.44 1.05 6.65
CA LYS A 34 16.95 0.48 5.41
C LYS A 34 16.03 -0.68 4.98
N ASP A 35 15.79 -0.78 3.67
CA ASP A 35 14.98 -1.84 3.04
C ASP A 35 13.48 -1.82 3.36
N GLN A 36 12.96 -0.73 3.95
CA GLN A 36 11.52 -0.50 4.09
C GLN A 36 11.01 0.54 3.09
N VAL A 37 9.78 0.35 2.63
CA VAL A 37 9.05 1.29 1.77
C VAL A 37 7.68 1.63 2.35
N PHE A 38 7.16 2.79 1.95
CA PHE A 38 5.77 3.15 2.17
C PHE A 38 5.01 3.02 0.86
N LEU A 39 3.84 2.39 0.95
CA LEU A 39 2.80 2.49 -0.06
C LEU A 39 2.06 3.81 0.13
N VAL A 40 2.12 4.69 -0.87
CA VAL A 40 1.36 5.95 -0.88
C VAL A 40 0.10 5.74 -1.70
N VAL A 41 -1.05 6.04 -1.10
CA VAL A 41 -2.36 5.93 -1.74
C VAL A 41 -3.20 7.18 -1.51
N GLU A 42 -4.12 7.46 -2.41
CA GLU A 42 -5.23 8.35 -2.14
C GLU A 42 -6.40 7.53 -1.58
N TRP A 43 -6.92 7.94 -0.43
CA TRP A 43 -8.11 7.34 0.17
C TRP A 43 -9.05 8.44 0.64
N LYS A 44 -10.28 8.45 0.09
CA LYS A 44 -11.32 9.45 0.38
C LYS A 44 -10.85 10.90 0.13
N GLY A 45 -10.07 11.12 -0.93
CA GLY A 45 -9.53 12.43 -1.31
C GLY A 45 -8.32 12.90 -0.48
N GLU A 46 -7.77 12.06 0.39
CA GLU A 46 -6.58 12.36 1.18
C GLU A 46 -5.43 11.40 0.85
N GLU A 47 -4.21 11.93 0.81
CA GLU A 47 -3.00 11.10 0.72
C GLU A 47 -2.75 10.37 2.04
N ARG A 48 -2.55 9.06 1.96
CA ARG A 48 -2.23 8.18 3.08
C ARG A 48 -0.99 7.37 2.78
N LYS A 49 -0.15 7.18 3.80
CA LYS A 49 1.08 6.38 3.74
C LYS A 49 0.90 5.14 4.60
N ILE A 50 1.15 3.97 4.02
CA ILE A 50 1.05 2.68 4.68
C ILE A 50 2.44 2.06 4.69
N HIS A 51 2.96 1.72 5.86
CA HIS A 51 4.22 0.97 5.93
C HIS A 51 4.03 -0.43 5.35
N ASP A 52 4.98 -0.86 4.54
CA ASP A 52 5.03 -2.19 3.94
C ASP A 52 4.85 -3.35 4.94
N ILE A 53 5.37 -3.21 6.16
CA ILE A 53 5.22 -4.20 7.24
C ILE A 53 3.76 -4.48 7.64
N PHE A 54 2.85 -3.53 7.40
CA PHE A 54 1.44 -3.68 7.70
C PHE A 54 0.63 -4.18 6.51
N ILE A 55 1.22 -4.26 5.32
CA ILE A 55 0.53 -4.73 4.13
C ILE A 55 0.49 -6.26 4.17
N GLY A 56 -0.72 -6.81 4.10
CA GLY A 56 -0.96 -8.24 3.96
C GLY A 56 -1.11 -8.62 2.50
N GLU A 57 -2.06 -7.97 1.81
CA GLU A 57 -2.37 -8.25 0.41
C GLU A 57 -2.63 -6.95 -0.37
N ILE A 58 -2.33 -6.98 -1.67
CA ILE A 58 -2.75 -5.95 -2.63
C ILE A 58 -3.43 -6.66 -3.80
N ASN A 59 -4.66 -6.27 -4.11
CA ASN A 59 -5.50 -6.88 -5.13
C ASN A 59 -5.66 -8.40 -4.95
N GLY A 60 -5.78 -8.86 -3.70
CA GLY A 60 -5.88 -10.29 -3.34
C GLY A 60 -4.58 -11.07 -3.46
N ASN A 61 -3.47 -10.43 -3.81
CA ASN A 61 -2.15 -11.07 -3.86
C ASN A 61 -1.37 -10.74 -2.60
N LYS A 62 -0.78 -11.76 -1.96
CA LYS A 62 0.09 -11.55 -0.80
C LYS A 62 1.23 -10.60 -1.14
N PHE A 63 1.39 -9.58 -0.31
CA PHE A 63 2.46 -8.62 -0.45
C PHE A 63 3.73 -9.16 0.23
N THR A 64 4.83 -9.14 -0.51
CA THR A 64 6.19 -9.41 -0.04
C THR A 64 7.06 -8.24 -0.46
N ALA A 65 7.69 -7.58 0.52
CA ALA A 65 8.62 -6.47 0.29
C ALA A 65 9.92 -6.94 -0.39
#